data_AF-A0A434ATV1-F1
#
_entry.id   AF-A0A434ATV1-F1
#
_cell.length_a   1.000
_cell.length_b   1.000
_cell.length_c   1.000
_cell.angle_alpha   90.00
_cell.angle_beta   90.00
_cell.angle_gamma   90.00
#
_symmetry.space_group_name_H-M   'P 1'
#
loop_
_entity.id
_entity.type
_entity.pdbx_description
1 polymer ?
#
loop_
_entity_poly.entity_id
_entity_poly.type
_entity_poly.pdbx_seq_one_letter_code
_entity_poly.pdbx_strand_id
1 'polypeptide(L)'
;MKTKHYLLFLFVLIYCNSFGQHTPQKLYNNLNLYDPAVVKKYNDMVISKKMSNTDIEQITGTPYLSKNFEKGNIITKDSTLYSGIYLRYNAYEDIMEFKKDSFALEISNKFPIKQLSIKGIVYEKKVFKYDNSQKIGYFERLEKGSINLYARKTIAYIKAKPSRGYQDARPAEFKKNKTEFFLTKGETPNVSFIANKSTLINLLGEEKKQISNYIKSNRLNIKKECDLRKIITYYNYLKK
;
A
#
# COMPACT_ATOMS: atom_id res chain seq x y z
N MET A 1 11.93 -78.12 -3.81
CA MET A 1 11.18 -77.26 -2.87
C MET A 1 12.08 -76.11 -2.42
N LYS A 2 11.83 -74.88 -2.87
CA LYS A 2 12.44 -73.65 -2.34
C LYS A 2 11.34 -72.59 -2.24
N THR A 3 11.12 -72.11 -1.03
CA THR A 3 10.06 -71.20 -0.59
C THR A 3 10.32 -69.77 -1.03
N LYS A 4 9.34 -69.15 -1.71
CA LYS A 4 9.37 -67.73 -2.10
C LYS A 4 9.12 -66.86 -0.87
N HIS A 5 10.07 -65.99 -0.53
CA HIS A 5 9.88 -64.94 0.48
C HIS A 5 9.43 -63.66 -0.24
N TYR A 6 8.21 -63.21 0.02
CA TYR A 6 7.72 -61.89 -0.38
C TYR A 6 7.99 -60.91 0.76
N LEU A 7 8.95 -60.00 0.55
CA LEU A 7 9.23 -58.89 1.46
C LEU A 7 8.26 -57.75 1.12
N LEU A 8 7.19 -57.61 1.90
CA LEU A 8 6.22 -56.52 1.79
C LEU A 8 6.76 -55.30 2.56
N PHE A 9 7.40 -54.36 1.85
CA PHE A 9 7.81 -53.08 2.43
C PHE A 9 6.59 -52.16 2.54
N LEU A 10 6.09 -51.96 3.76
CA LEU A 10 5.01 -51.04 4.08
C LEU A 10 5.58 -49.61 4.15
N PHE A 11 5.49 -48.84 3.06
CA PHE A 11 5.82 -47.42 3.03
C PHE A 11 4.67 -46.62 3.67
N VAL A 12 4.81 -46.27 4.95
CA VAL A 12 3.92 -45.30 5.60
C VAL A 12 4.36 -43.89 5.18
N LEU A 13 3.74 -43.36 4.13
CA LEU A 13 3.87 -41.95 3.74
C LEU A 13 3.06 -41.09 4.73
N ILE A 14 3.72 -40.60 5.77
CA ILE A 14 3.20 -39.53 6.62
C ILE A 14 3.25 -38.22 5.82
N TYR A 15 2.17 -37.94 5.09
CA TYR A 15 1.90 -36.62 4.53
C TYR A 15 1.48 -35.69 5.68
N CYS A 16 2.45 -35.07 6.36
CA CYS A 16 2.18 -33.95 7.24
C CYS A 16 2.06 -32.68 6.39
N ASN A 17 0.88 -32.44 5.82
CA ASN A 17 0.52 -31.13 5.29
C ASN A 17 0.27 -30.18 6.47
N SER A 18 1.34 -29.63 7.05
CA SER A 18 1.24 -28.45 7.89
C SER A 18 1.10 -27.20 7.01
N PHE A 19 0.00 -27.12 6.25
CA PHE A 19 -0.46 -25.86 5.72
C PHE A 19 -1.05 -25.07 6.88
N GLY A 20 -0.23 -24.21 7.49
CA GLY A 20 -0.72 -23.17 8.38
C GLY A 20 -1.66 -22.25 7.60
N GLN A 21 -2.96 -22.52 7.67
CA GLN A 21 -3.98 -21.58 7.24
C GLN A 21 -4.03 -20.45 8.28
N HIS A 22 -3.37 -19.33 7.98
CA HIS A 22 -3.74 -18.06 8.58
C HIS A 22 -5.07 -17.61 7.99
N THR A 23 -6.16 -18.21 8.44
CA THR A 23 -7.52 -17.71 8.21
C THR A 23 -7.70 -16.49 9.14
N PRO A 24 -7.93 -15.28 8.61
CA PRO A 24 -8.29 -14.16 9.47
C PRO A 24 -9.61 -14.51 10.17
N GLN A 25 -9.59 -14.56 11.50
CA GLN A 25 -10.75 -14.88 12.32
C GLN A 25 -11.37 -13.60 12.92
N LYS A 26 -12.70 -13.60 13.00
CA LYS A 26 -13.65 -12.56 13.43
C LYS A 26 -13.94 -11.46 12.41
N LEU A 27 -15.18 -11.50 11.91
CA LEU A 27 -15.84 -10.52 11.04
C LEU A 27 -16.55 -9.48 11.94
N TYR A 28 -16.01 -8.26 12.04
CA TYR A 28 -16.75 -7.15 12.65
C TYR A 28 -17.44 -6.38 11.52
N ASN A 29 -18.75 -6.62 11.37
CA ASN A 29 -19.56 -6.06 10.27
C ASN A 29 -19.84 -4.56 10.41
N ASN A 30 -19.54 -3.96 11.56
CA ASN A 30 -19.54 -2.53 11.77
C ASN A 30 -18.49 -2.22 12.83
N LEU A 31 -17.75 -1.14 12.61
CA LEU A 31 -16.76 -0.62 13.53
C LEU A 31 -17.37 -0.32 14.91
N ASN A 32 -17.14 -1.18 15.89
CA ASN A 32 -16.92 -0.70 17.25
C ASN A 32 -15.43 -0.42 17.45
N LEU A 33 -14.83 0.41 16.57
CA LEU A 33 -13.63 1.18 16.92
C LEU A 33 -13.90 2.12 18.12
N TYR A 34 -15.18 2.23 18.52
CA TYR A 34 -15.71 2.89 19.71
C TYR A 34 -15.99 1.95 20.87
N ASP A 35 -15.74 0.64 20.75
CA ASP A 35 -15.80 -0.24 21.92
C ASP A 35 -14.88 0.40 22.97
N PRO A 36 -15.38 0.72 24.17
CA PRO A 36 -14.55 1.33 25.20
C PRO A 36 -13.26 0.55 25.42
N ALA A 37 -13.20 -0.77 25.17
CA ALA A 37 -11.99 -1.56 25.18
C ALA A 37 -11.06 -1.30 23.97
N VAL A 38 -11.57 -1.11 22.75
CA VAL A 38 -10.75 -0.80 21.54
C VAL A 38 -10.27 0.66 21.58
N VAL A 39 -11.16 1.57 21.95
CA VAL A 39 -10.91 2.98 22.29
C VAL A 39 -9.84 3.04 23.37
N LYS A 40 -10.09 2.52 24.58
CA LYS A 40 -9.10 2.50 25.68
C LYS A 40 -7.77 1.82 25.32
N LYS A 41 -7.77 0.84 24.40
CA LYS A 41 -6.56 0.14 23.93
C LYS A 41 -5.75 0.93 22.90
N TYR A 42 -6.37 1.82 22.12
CA TYR A 42 -5.71 2.54 21.02
C TYR A 42 -5.94 4.07 21.02
N ASN A 43 -6.51 4.60 22.10
CA ASN A 43 -6.80 6.01 22.35
C ASN A 43 -5.52 6.84 22.33
N ASP A 44 -5.22 7.36 21.15
CA ASP A 44 -5.38 8.78 20.89
C ASP A 44 -6.00 8.89 19.49
N MET A 45 -7.33 8.77 19.41
CA MET A 45 -8.05 9.22 18.22
C MET A 45 -8.05 10.74 18.28
N VAL A 46 -7.03 11.35 17.69
CA VAL A 46 -7.01 12.78 17.43
C VAL A 46 -8.26 13.06 16.62
N ILE A 47 -9.16 13.89 17.17
CA ILE A 47 -10.26 14.47 16.41
C ILE A 47 -9.58 15.30 15.32
N SER A 48 -9.40 14.72 14.14
CA SER A 48 -8.90 15.42 12.97
C SER A 48 -9.95 16.47 12.64
N LYS A 49 -9.68 17.69 13.11
CA LYS A 49 -10.18 18.99 12.66
C LYS A 49 -11.53 18.92 11.95
N LYS A 50 -12.58 19.49 12.57
CA LYS A 50 -13.81 19.87 11.84
C LYS A 50 -13.37 20.67 10.62
N MET A 51 -13.36 20.03 9.46
CA MET A 51 -13.01 20.68 8.22
C MET A 51 -14.13 21.68 7.98
N SER A 52 -13.83 22.97 8.10
CA SER A 52 -14.70 24.01 7.59
C SER A 52 -14.83 23.72 6.08
N ASN A 53 -15.93 23.08 5.66
CA ASN A 53 -16.19 22.80 4.25
C ASN A 53 -16.04 24.06 3.38
N THR A 54 -16.27 25.22 3.99
CA THR A 54 -16.26 26.54 3.36
C THR A 54 -14.89 26.94 2.78
N ASP A 55 -13.76 26.49 3.34
CA ASP A 55 -12.42 26.93 2.88
C ASP A 55 -11.82 26.03 1.77
N ILE A 56 -12.24 24.76 1.68
CA ILE A 56 -11.71 23.80 0.71
C ILE A 56 -12.53 23.76 -0.58
N GLU A 57 -13.83 24.09 -0.51
CA GLU A 57 -14.69 24.16 -1.70
C GLU A 57 -14.24 25.24 -2.70
N GLN A 58 -13.45 26.24 -2.25
CA GLN A 58 -12.93 27.31 -3.10
C GLN A 58 -11.54 27.01 -3.72
N ILE A 59 -10.88 25.92 -3.32
CA ILE A 59 -9.52 25.58 -3.78
C ILE A 59 -9.60 24.55 -4.90
N THR A 60 -9.01 24.85 -6.06
CA THR A 60 -8.97 23.93 -7.20
C THR A 60 -8.28 22.62 -6.83
N GLY A 61 -8.90 21.49 -7.17
CA GLY A 61 -8.36 20.15 -6.90
C GLY A 61 -8.95 19.50 -5.65
N THR A 62 -8.18 18.60 -5.02
CA THR A 62 -8.58 17.92 -3.78
C THR A 62 -7.35 17.34 -3.08
N PRO A 63 -7.32 17.26 -1.73
CA PRO A 63 -6.24 16.57 -1.00
C PRO A 63 -6.36 15.04 -1.07
N TYR A 64 -7.45 14.49 -1.63
CA TYR A 64 -7.76 13.07 -1.62
C TYR A 64 -7.46 12.39 -2.96
N LEU A 65 -7.05 11.11 -2.94
CA LEU A 65 -6.95 10.32 -4.18
C LEU A 65 -8.33 10.05 -4.80
N SER A 66 -9.34 9.86 -3.94
CA SER A 66 -10.76 9.79 -4.27
C SER A 66 -11.51 10.76 -3.38
N LYS A 67 -12.34 11.64 -3.97
CA LYS A 67 -13.14 12.61 -3.20
C LYS A 67 -14.13 11.92 -2.27
N ASN A 68 -14.70 10.81 -2.73
CA ASN A 68 -15.72 10.07 -2.00
C ASN A 68 -15.10 9.03 -1.08
N PHE A 69 -15.76 8.83 0.06
CA PHE A 69 -15.55 7.64 0.86
C PHE A 69 -16.05 6.41 0.13
N GLU A 70 -15.26 5.34 0.16
CA GLU A 70 -15.56 4.11 -0.55
C GLU A 70 -15.45 2.93 0.40
N LYS A 71 -16.30 1.92 0.16
CA LYS A 71 -16.31 0.73 0.99
C LYS A 71 -14.97 -0.02 0.87
N GLY A 72 -14.47 -0.47 2.00
CA GLY A 72 -13.16 -1.08 2.14
C GLY A 72 -13.03 -1.93 3.39
N ASN A 73 -11.84 -2.49 3.58
CA ASN A 73 -11.52 -3.36 4.70
C ASN A 73 -10.19 -2.97 5.34
N ILE A 74 -10.03 -3.21 6.64
CA ILE A 74 -8.79 -3.06 7.38
C ILE A 74 -8.42 -4.40 7.99
N ILE A 75 -7.16 -4.80 7.81
CA ILE A 75 -6.58 -5.96 8.48
C ILE A 75 -5.49 -5.45 9.42
N THR A 76 -5.56 -5.83 10.69
CA THR A 76 -4.58 -5.46 11.72
C THR A 76 -3.43 -6.48 11.79
N LYS A 77 -2.36 -6.12 12.50
CA LYS A 77 -1.17 -6.97 12.70
C LYS A 77 -1.49 -8.28 13.42
N ASP A 78 -2.50 -8.30 14.28
CA ASP A 78 -3.03 -9.50 14.95
C ASP A 78 -4.05 -10.28 14.07
N SER A 79 -4.14 -9.94 12.79
CA SER A 79 -5.01 -10.60 11.78
C SER A 79 -6.52 -10.42 11.99
N THR A 80 -6.94 -9.44 12.80
CA THR A 80 -8.36 -9.05 12.88
C THR A 80 -8.79 -8.37 11.58
N LEU A 81 -9.94 -8.78 11.04
CA LEU A 81 -10.56 -8.20 9.84
C LEU A 81 -11.72 -7.29 10.22
N TYR A 82 -11.63 -6.02 9.83
CA TYR A 82 -12.74 -5.09 9.84
C TYR A 82 -13.19 -4.87 8.41
N SER A 83 -14.45 -5.21 8.11
CA SER A 83 -14.96 -5.20 6.74
C SER A 83 -16.10 -4.21 6.56
N GLY A 84 -16.24 -3.69 5.35
CA GLY A 84 -17.35 -2.80 5.00
C GLY A 84 -17.24 -1.38 5.52
N ILE A 85 -16.03 -0.93 5.86
CA ILE A 85 -15.77 0.42 6.35
C ILE A 85 -15.71 1.39 5.18
N TYR A 86 -16.36 2.54 5.29
CA TYR A 86 -16.21 3.64 4.36
C TYR A 86 -14.89 4.36 4.62
N LEU A 87 -13.92 4.21 3.72
CA LEU A 87 -12.56 4.73 3.83
C LEU A 87 -12.25 5.72 2.70
N ARG A 88 -11.36 6.68 2.97
CA ARG A 88 -10.70 7.47 1.92
C ARG A 88 -9.25 7.76 2.32
N TYR A 89 -8.43 8.05 1.31
CA TYR A 89 -7.02 8.37 1.51
C TYR A 89 -6.77 9.87 1.23
N ASN A 90 -6.36 10.59 2.27
CA ASN A 90 -5.85 11.96 2.19
C ASN A 90 -4.35 11.90 1.84
N ALA A 91 -4.06 12.04 0.54
CA ALA A 91 -2.70 11.93 0.02
C ALA A 91 -1.89 13.23 0.12
N TYR A 92 -2.50 14.30 0.65
CA TYR A 92 -1.79 15.50 1.05
C TYR A 92 -1.17 15.33 2.44
N GLU A 93 -1.92 14.80 3.40
CA GLU A 93 -1.45 14.57 4.78
C GLU A 93 -0.86 13.17 5.02
N ASP A 94 -0.96 12.27 4.03
CA ASP A 94 -0.51 10.86 4.14
C ASP A 94 -1.26 10.10 5.26
N ILE A 95 -2.57 10.34 5.37
CA ILE A 95 -3.45 9.73 6.39
C ILE A 95 -4.66 9.01 5.79
N MET A 96 -5.08 7.93 6.44
CA MET A 96 -6.31 7.22 6.09
C MET A 96 -7.44 7.72 6.98
N GLU A 97 -8.57 8.04 6.38
CA GLU A 97 -9.77 8.49 7.08
C GLU A 97 -10.89 7.45 6.92
N PHE A 98 -11.75 7.34 7.93
CA PHE A 98 -12.98 6.58 7.88
C PHE A 98 -14.19 7.46 8.15
N LYS A 99 -15.32 7.11 7.53
CA LYS A 99 -16.58 7.79 7.76
C LYS A 99 -17.33 7.15 8.91
N LYS A 100 -17.81 7.97 9.85
CA LYS A 100 -18.78 7.61 10.88
C LYS A 100 -19.89 8.63 10.89
N ASP A 101 -21.13 8.18 10.72
CA ASP A 101 -22.29 9.07 10.63
C ASP A 101 -22.02 10.17 9.59
N SER A 102 -21.99 11.43 10.02
CA SER A 102 -21.68 12.60 9.19
C SER A 102 -20.21 13.08 9.30
N PHE A 103 -19.38 12.38 10.07
CA PHE A 103 -18.00 12.76 10.36
C PHE A 103 -16.97 11.95 9.57
N ALA A 104 -15.89 12.64 9.18
CA ALA A 104 -14.66 12.05 8.69
C ALA A 104 -13.64 12.04 9.84
N LEU A 105 -13.03 10.89 10.11
CA LEU A 105 -12.10 10.72 11.22
C LEU A 105 -10.81 10.05 10.75
N GLU A 106 -9.66 10.57 11.17
CA GLU A 106 -8.36 9.95 10.93
C GLU A 106 -8.21 8.61 11.67
N ILE A 107 -7.63 7.61 11.00
CA ILE A 107 -7.16 6.39 11.64
C ILE A 107 -5.82 6.68 12.30
N SER A 108 -5.81 6.69 13.64
CA SER A 108 -4.62 6.95 14.46
C SER A 108 -3.39 6.17 14.00
N ASN A 109 -2.23 6.82 14.02
CA ASN A 109 -0.97 6.15 13.72
C ASN A 109 -0.62 5.00 14.67
N LYS A 110 -1.20 4.99 15.88
CA LYS A 110 -1.07 3.91 16.88
C LYS A 110 -1.92 2.68 16.54
N PHE A 111 -2.93 2.81 15.67
CA PHE A 111 -3.76 1.68 15.27
C PHE A 111 -2.91 0.65 14.50
N PRO A 112 -2.93 -0.65 14.86
CA PRO A 112 -1.96 -1.64 14.40
C PRO A 112 -2.32 -2.17 13.01
N ILE A 113 -2.43 -1.28 12.02
CA ILE A 113 -2.74 -1.63 10.64
C ILE A 113 -1.63 -2.53 10.08
N LYS A 114 -2.04 -3.66 9.49
CA LYS A 114 -1.21 -4.47 8.59
C LYS A 114 -1.42 -4.04 7.15
N GLN A 115 -2.67 -3.99 6.68
CA GLN A 115 -3.03 -3.48 5.36
C GLN A 115 -4.47 -2.95 5.34
N LEU A 116 -4.77 -2.01 4.45
CA LEU A 116 -6.13 -1.58 4.12
C LEU A 116 -6.46 -1.99 2.68
N SER A 117 -7.74 -2.10 2.36
CA SER A 117 -8.21 -2.23 0.98
C SER A 117 -9.37 -1.29 0.72
N ILE A 118 -9.34 -0.55 -0.39
CA ILE A 118 -10.40 0.38 -0.82
C ILE A 118 -10.67 0.09 -2.29
N LYS A 119 -11.89 -0.33 -2.66
CA LYS A 119 -12.21 -0.79 -4.03
C LYS A 119 -11.22 -1.80 -4.61
N GLY A 120 -10.73 -2.73 -3.79
CA GLY A 120 -9.75 -3.74 -4.21
C GLY A 120 -8.30 -3.24 -4.31
N ILE A 121 -8.04 -1.94 -4.17
CA ILE A 121 -6.68 -1.39 -4.07
C ILE A 121 -6.18 -1.61 -2.65
N VAL A 122 -5.02 -2.25 -2.51
CA VAL A 122 -4.42 -2.56 -1.21
C VAL A 122 -3.39 -1.50 -0.84
N TYR A 123 -3.50 -0.97 0.38
CA TYR A 123 -2.56 -0.02 0.96
C TYR A 123 -1.83 -0.61 2.17
N GLU A 124 -0.54 -0.33 2.29
CA GLU A 124 0.31 -0.72 3.41
C GLU A 124 1.13 0.47 3.92
N LYS A 125 1.37 0.53 5.24
CA LYS A 125 2.36 1.46 5.79
C LYS A 125 3.76 0.91 5.56
N LYS A 126 4.65 1.71 4.98
CA LYS A 126 6.06 1.34 4.76
C LYS A 126 6.99 2.44 5.24
N VAL A 127 8.21 2.03 5.59
CA VAL A 127 9.31 2.91 5.94
C VAL A 127 10.13 3.20 4.68
N PHE A 128 10.40 4.46 4.40
CA PHE A 128 11.18 4.89 3.25
C PHE A 128 12.17 6.00 3.63
N LYS A 129 13.23 6.16 2.83
CA LYS A 129 14.18 7.26 3.01
C LYS A 129 13.70 8.51 2.26
N TYR A 130 13.75 9.65 2.93
CA TYR A 130 13.44 10.97 2.37
C TYR A 130 14.31 12.03 3.05
N ASP A 131 15.04 12.83 2.28
CA ASP A 131 15.96 13.86 2.77
C ASP A 131 16.85 13.38 3.94
N ASN A 132 17.55 12.27 3.73
CA ASN A 132 18.43 11.61 4.73
C ASN A 132 17.75 11.14 6.03
N SER A 133 16.43 11.24 6.13
CA SER A 133 15.64 10.72 7.26
C SER A 133 14.80 9.51 6.87
N GLN A 134 14.44 8.68 7.84
CA GLN A 134 13.41 7.66 7.65
C GLN A 134 12.04 8.26 7.91
N LYS A 135 11.09 8.00 7.00
CA LYS A 135 9.68 8.39 7.12
C LYS A 135 8.80 7.16 6.98
N ILE A 136 7.59 7.25 7.51
CA ILE A 136 6.52 6.26 7.34
C ILE A 136 5.43 6.91 6.51
N GLY A 137 4.86 6.16 5.57
CA GLY A 137 3.73 6.61 4.75
C GLY A 137 2.95 5.45 4.18
N TYR A 138 1.81 5.74 3.54
CA TYR A 138 0.97 4.75 2.88
C TYR A 138 1.39 4.54 1.41
N PHE A 139 1.40 3.26 1.03
CA PHE A 139 1.78 2.81 -0.29
C PHE A 139 0.73 1.86 -0.84
N GLU A 140 0.36 2.07 -2.10
CA GLU A 140 -0.43 1.12 -2.87
C GLU A 140 0.44 -0.07 -3.26
N ARG A 141 0.02 -1.29 -2.94
CA ARG A 141 0.70 -2.52 -3.37
C ARG A 141 0.24 -2.88 -4.77
N LEU A 142 1.16 -2.83 -5.73
CA LEU A 142 0.89 -3.11 -7.14
C LEU A 142 1.15 -4.57 -7.51
N GLU A 143 2.22 -5.17 -6.97
CA GLU A 143 2.58 -6.57 -7.20
C GLU A 143 3.09 -7.21 -5.91
N LYS A 144 2.77 -8.50 -5.70
CA LYS A 144 3.26 -9.30 -4.58
C LYS A 144 4.03 -10.53 -5.09
N GLY A 145 5.18 -10.84 -4.50
CA GLY A 145 6.01 -11.99 -4.86
C GLY A 145 7.32 -12.03 -4.06
N SER A 146 8.39 -12.59 -4.64
CA SER A 146 9.73 -12.53 -4.05
C SER A 146 10.21 -11.08 -3.90
N ILE A 147 9.84 -10.23 -4.86
CA ILE A 147 9.86 -8.78 -4.77
C ILE A 147 8.45 -8.23 -4.85
N ASN A 148 8.16 -7.31 -3.94
CA ASN A 148 6.91 -6.56 -3.92
C ASN A 148 7.12 -5.18 -4.54
N LEU A 149 6.19 -4.76 -5.40
CA LEU A 149 6.15 -3.44 -6.01
C LEU A 149 5.10 -2.56 -5.34
N TYR A 150 5.50 -1.35 -5.00
CA TYR A 150 4.64 -0.35 -4.39
C TYR A 150 4.64 0.96 -5.18
N ALA A 151 3.50 1.65 -5.15
CA ALA A 151 3.35 3.02 -5.62
C ALA A 151 3.02 3.95 -4.45
N ARG A 152 3.69 5.11 -4.41
CA ARG A 152 3.36 6.21 -3.53
C ARG A 152 2.74 7.33 -4.36
N LYS A 153 1.49 7.66 -4.06
CA LYS A 153 0.70 8.69 -4.73
C LYS A 153 0.47 9.81 -3.71
N THR A 154 1.07 10.99 -3.95
CA THR A 154 0.99 12.15 -3.06
C THR A 154 0.36 13.35 -3.76
N ILE A 155 -0.18 14.27 -2.97
CA ILE A 155 -0.76 15.53 -3.42
C ILE A 155 -0.03 16.68 -2.73
N ALA A 156 0.28 17.73 -3.48
CA ALA A 156 0.89 18.95 -2.96
C ALA A 156 -0.14 20.08 -2.91
N TYR A 157 -0.09 20.89 -1.86
CA TYR A 157 -0.80 22.17 -1.81
C TYR A 157 0.09 23.28 -2.38
N ILE A 158 -0.38 23.95 -3.43
CA ILE A 158 0.30 25.07 -4.07
C ILE A 158 -0.40 26.35 -3.61
N LYS A 159 0.34 27.21 -2.91
CA LYS A 159 -0.17 28.50 -2.43
C LYS A 159 -0.51 29.41 -3.61
N ALA A 160 -1.53 30.24 -3.43
CA ALA A 160 -1.89 31.29 -4.38
C ALA A 160 -0.70 32.23 -4.63
N LYS A 161 -0.59 32.72 -5.87
CA LYS A 161 0.40 33.71 -6.28
C LYS A 161 -0.33 34.95 -6.83
N PRO A 162 -0.06 36.15 -6.31
CA PRO A 162 -0.61 37.37 -6.89
C PRO A 162 -0.04 37.61 -8.28
N SER A 163 -0.72 38.43 -9.08
CA SER A 163 -0.16 38.90 -10.35
C SER A 163 1.12 39.69 -10.11
N ARG A 164 2.08 39.59 -11.03
CA ARG A 164 3.34 40.34 -11.00
C ARG A 164 3.73 40.74 -12.43
N GLY A 165 3.71 42.05 -12.71
CA GLY A 165 3.93 42.57 -14.06
C GLY A 165 2.92 41.97 -15.03
N TYR A 166 3.40 41.37 -16.12
CA TYR A 166 2.58 40.68 -17.12
C TYR A 166 2.14 39.25 -16.73
N GLN A 167 2.46 38.76 -15.52
CA GLN A 167 2.02 37.44 -15.06
C GLN A 167 0.69 37.53 -14.33
N ASP A 168 -0.31 36.77 -14.80
CA ASP A 168 -1.61 36.65 -14.14
C ASP A 168 -1.51 36.02 -12.75
N ALA A 169 -2.47 36.38 -11.90
CA ALA A 169 -2.65 35.75 -10.61
C ALA A 169 -2.99 34.26 -10.77
N ARG A 170 -2.45 33.43 -9.87
CA ARG A 170 -2.75 31.99 -9.82
C ARG A 170 -3.41 31.65 -8.48
N PRO A 171 -4.63 31.07 -8.48
CA PRO A 171 -5.28 30.68 -7.25
C PRO A 171 -4.51 29.52 -6.58
N ALA A 172 -4.83 29.28 -5.30
CA ALA A 172 -4.31 28.10 -4.61
C ALA A 172 -4.90 26.83 -5.23
N GLU A 173 -4.12 25.75 -5.27
CA GLU A 173 -4.58 24.47 -5.81
C GLU A 173 -3.96 23.27 -5.10
N PHE A 174 -4.69 22.16 -5.08
CA PHE A 174 -4.15 20.84 -4.78
C PHE A 174 -3.77 20.13 -6.08
N LYS A 175 -2.48 19.79 -6.21
CA LYS A 175 -1.92 19.18 -7.40
C LYS A 175 -1.35 17.79 -7.10
N LYS A 176 -1.74 16.81 -7.92
CA LYS A 176 -1.16 15.46 -7.85
C LYS A 176 0.32 15.51 -8.24
N ASN A 177 1.17 14.95 -7.39
CA ASN A 177 2.57 14.75 -7.72
C ASN A 177 2.73 13.57 -8.69
N LYS A 178 3.91 13.46 -9.29
CA LYS A 178 4.28 12.26 -10.05
C LYS A 178 4.28 11.06 -9.10
N THR A 179 3.70 9.95 -9.53
CA THR A 179 3.74 8.70 -8.78
C THR A 179 5.18 8.22 -8.65
N GLU A 180 5.57 7.89 -7.42
CA GLU A 180 6.87 7.33 -7.10
C GLU A 180 6.72 5.82 -6.90
N PHE A 181 7.69 5.04 -7.39
CA PHE A 181 7.66 3.58 -7.30
C PHE A 181 8.76 3.06 -6.40
N PHE A 182 8.46 1.99 -5.67
CA PHE A 182 9.35 1.43 -4.66
C PHE A 182 9.33 -0.10 -4.68
N LEU A 183 10.44 -0.71 -4.29
CA LEU A 183 10.56 -2.17 -4.13
C LEU A 183 10.91 -2.55 -2.70
N THR A 184 10.51 -3.77 -2.32
CA THR A 184 11.07 -4.47 -1.18
C THR A 184 11.17 -5.97 -1.47
N LYS A 185 12.13 -6.64 -0.84
CA LYS A 185 12.28 -8.10 -0.90
C LYS A 185 11.51 -8.71 0.26
N GLY A 186 10.68 -9.72 -0.03
CA GLY A 186 9.84 -10.36 0.98
C GLY A 186 8.92 -9.38 1.73
N GLU A 187 8.64 -9.66 3.00
CA GLU A 187 7.66 -8.89 3.80
C GLU A 187 8.27 -7.81 4.70
N THR A 188 9.44 -7.26 4.35
CA THR A 188 10.06 -6.21 5.19
C THR A 188 9.27 -4.89 5.16
N PRO A 189 9.31 -4.10 6.25
CA PRO A 189 8.63 -2.80 6.30
C PRO A 189 9.36 -1.72 5.48
N ASN A 190 10.65 -1.90 5.22
CA ASN A 190 11.46 -0.93 4.48
C ASN A 190 11.26 -1.09 2.96
N VAL A 191 11.08 0.03 2.27
CA VAL A 191 10.98 0.08 0.80
C VAL A 191 12.05 1.00 0.22
N SER A 192 12.53 0.66 -0.97
CA SER A 192 13.59 1.38 -1.69
C SER A 192 13.06 2.05 -2.95
N PHE A 193 13.36 3.34 -3.11
CA PHE A 193 12.89 4.17 -4.22
C PHE A 193 13.53 3.79 -5.55
N ILE A 194 12.72 3.69 -6.61
CA ILE A 194 13.16 3.42 -7.97
C ILE A 194 13.36 4.75 -8.70
N ALA A 195 14.51 5.40 -8.48
CA ALA A 195 14.81 6.68 -9.11
C ALA A 195 14.99 6.58 -10.64
N ASN A 196 15.60 5.50 -11.10
CA ASN A 196 15.92 5.28 -12.51
C ASN A 196 16.13 3.79 -12.81
N LYS A 197 16.42 3.47 -14.09
CA LYS A 197 16.58 2.09 -14.57
C LYS A 197 17.77 1.38 -13.93
N SER A 198 18.87 2.11 -13.70
CA SER A 198 20.05 1.55 -13.03
C SER A 198 19.72 1.15 -11.59
N THR A 199 19.04 2.03 -10.83
CA THR A 199 18.56 1.73 -9.48
C THR A 199 17.64 0.51 -9.47
N LEU A 200 16.67 0.43 -10.38
CA LEU A 200 15.81 -0.75 -10.52
C LEU A 200 16.63 -2.03 -10.68
N ILE A 201 17.52 -2.07 -11.67
CA ILE A 201 18.34 -3.25 -11.98
C ILE A 201 19.22 -3.64 -10.78
N ASN A 202 19.78 -2.66 -10.07
CA ASN A 202 20.59 -2.91 -8.87
C ASN A 202 19.78 -3.50 -7.72
N LEU A 203 18.57 -3.01 -7.48
CA LEU A 203 17.67 -3.56 -6.45
C LEU A 203 17.27 -5.02 -6.73
N LEU A 204 17.16 -5.40 -8.00
CA LEU A 204 16.78 -6.76 -8.44
C LEU A 204 17.90 -7.80 -8.28
N GLY A 205 19.15 -7.39 -8.07
CA GLY A 205 20.23 -8.32 -7.69
C GLY A 205 20.75 -9.16 -8.86
N GLU A 206 20.54 -10.48 -8.85
CA GLU A 206 21.23 -11.44 -9.73
C GLU A 206 20.70 -11.47 -11.18
N GLU A 207 19.40 -11.24 -11.39
CA GLU A 207 18.76 -11.34 -12.72
C GLU A 207 18.95 -10.10 -13.61
N LYS A 208 20.00 -9.30 -13.38
CA LYS A 208 20.18 -7.98 -14.04
C LYS A 208 20.13 -8.10 -15.56
N LYS A 209 20.78 -9.11 -16.11
CA LYS A 209 20.93 -9.29 -17.56
C LYS A 209 19.59 -9.65 -18.20
N GLN A 210 18.90 -10.64 -17.63
CA GLN A 210 17.59 -11.12 -18.06
C GLN A 210 16.56 -9.98 -18.03
N ILE A 211 16.49 -9.24 -16.92
CA ILE A 211 15.56 -8.11 -16.78
C ILE A 211 15.92 -6.97 -17.71
N SER A 212 17.21 -6.63 -17.86
CA SER A 212 17.65 -5.58 -18.78
C SER A 212 17.25 -5.88 -20.22
N ASN A 213 17.40 -7.13 -20.64
CA ASN A 213 17.01 -7.60 -21.96
C ASN A 213 15.49 -7.54 -22.13
N TYR A 214 14.73 -8.05 -21.15
CA TYR A 214 13.26 -8.01 -21.17
C TYR A 214 12.71 -6.58 -21.29
N ILE A 215 13.28 -5.63 -20.54
CA ILE A 215 12.90 -4.20 -20.63
C ILE A 215 13.17 -3.66 -22.04
N LYS A 216 14.33 -3.99 -22.62
CA LYS A 216 14.74 -3.49 -23.94
C LYS A 216 13.88 -4.09 -25.06
N SER A 217 13.73 -5.41 -25.10
CA SER A 217 13.00 -6.11 -26.18
C SER A 217 11.53 -5.71 -26.21
N ASN A 218 10.91 -5.52 -25.04
CA ASN A 218 9.51 -5.11 -24.92
C ASN A 218 9.31 -3.58 -24.86
N ARG A 219 10.38 -2.79 -25.01
CA ARG A 219 10.38 -1.31 -24.97
C ARG A 219 9.65 -0.73 -23.74
N LEU A 220 9.83 -1.37 -22.58
CA LEU A 220 9.09 -1.05 -21.35
C LEU A 220 9.65 0.22 -20.68
N ASN A 221 8.75 1.08 -20.20
CA ASN A 221 9.13 2.31 -19.51
C ASN A 221 8.88 2.18 -17.99
N ILE A 222 9.95 2.22 -17.21
CA ILE A 222 9.89 2.10 -15.74
C ILE A 222 9.08 3.19 -15.03
N LYS A 223 8.81 4.33 -15.71
CA LYS A 223 8.00 5.43 -15.18
C LYS A 223 6.50 5.20 -15.39
N LYS A 224 6.11 4.21 -16.20
CA LYS A 224 4.71 3.81 -16.42
C LYS A 224 4.39 2.65 -15.49
N GLU A 225 3.32 2.80 -14.71
CA GLU A 225 2.88 1.79 -13.74
C GLU A 225 2.68 0.42 -14.40
N CYS A 226 1.93 0.35 -15.52
CA CYS A 226 1.63 -0.90 -16.23
C CYS A 226 2.90 -1.63 -16.70
N ASP A 227 3.88 -0.89 -17.22
CA ASP A 227 5.14 -1.46 -17.70
C ASP A 227 5.99 -1.94 -16.53
N LEU A 228 6.05 -1.17 -15.44
CA LEU A 228 6.79 -1.55 -14.25
C LEU A 228 6.19 -2.80 -13.57
N ARG A 229 4.87 -2.93 -13.53
CA ARG A 229 4.19 -4.16 -13.09
C ARG A 229 4.64 -5.35 -13.93
N LYS A 230 4.59 -5.25 -15.27
CA LYS A 230 5.09 -6.32 -16.17
C LYS A 230 6.53 -6.72 -15.87
N ILE A 231 7.43 -5.77 -15.59
CA ILE A 231 8.83 -6.04 -15.26
C ILE A 231 8.92 -6.85 -13.96
N ILE A 232 8.23 -6.42 -12.91
CA ILE A 232 8.30 -7.07 -11.59
C ILE A 232 7.58 -8.42 -11.60
N THR A 233 6.47 -8.56 -12.29
CA THR A 233 5.79 -9.84 -12.49
C THR A 233 6.72 -10.84 -13.20
N TYR A 234 7.43 -10.42 -14.24
CA TYR A 234 8.42 -11.27 -14.93
C TYR A 234 9.59 -11.65 -14.01
N TYR A 235 10.14 -10.70 -13.24
CA TYR A 235 11.16 -11.01 -12.24
C TYR A 235 10.69 -12.04 -11.21
N ASN A 236 9.49 -11.85 -10.66
CA ASN A 236 8.91 -12.77 -9.68
C ASN A 236 8.68 -14.16 -10.27
N TYR A 237 8.36 -14.28 -11.57
CA TYR A 237 8.27 -15.55 -12.27
C TYR A 237 9.63 -16.28 -12.36
N LEU A 238 10.72 -15.56 -12.64
CA LEU A 238 12.07 -16.16 -12.71
C LEU A 238 12.61 -16.68 -11.36
N LYS A 239 12.05 -16.20 -10.24
CA LYS A 239 12.45 -16.57 -8.88
C LYS A 239 11.50 -17.56 -8.20
N LYS A 240 10.46 -18.03 -8.89
CA LYS A 240 9.66 -19.18 -8.47
C LYS A 240 10.39 -20.47 -8.79
#